data_AF-A0A4Y9XKR0-F1
#
_entry.id   AF-A0A4Y9XKR0-F1
#
_cell.length_a   1.000
_cell.length_b   1.000
_cell.length_c   1.000
_cell.angle_alpha   90.00
_cell.angle_beta   90.00
_cell.angle_gamma   90.00
#
_symmetry.space_group_name_H-M   'P 1'
#
loop_
_entity.id
_entity.type
_entity.pdbx_description
1 polymer ?
#
loop_
_entity_poly.entity_id
_entity_poly.type
_entity_poly.pdbx_seq_one_letter_code
_entity_poly.pdbx_strand_id
1 'polypeptide(L)'
;MQSQGMLPGTDPVDVSLSAASVPLKTREPRALFRLATELLQLIFMEATRGDVRCLWDWDLPFHPLDDIKEKTLRLGDLTWLYITHVCRRWRAVALGCPSLWKKLRFGQPSMVQAIIDRSRPVPLVIEWDSHPESEEEDTPVEGLLLAMQHVSRASTLSICAPPELLGCCLPFMNSSTSLQHLTHLRICSQFETTPLPIPDTLPCVPTLQSLRVDDCFLPWSSPVLRSPNLTELRIEVISETGRDVEQMLAALRNLPNIELLSLNMGYDWQEEIDPQQRLLLPAPSTNFEPIQLRKARLLRFAGTLDDCAHFLDHFHVPADAYVYLHACRVRQHSRAGMGVVVDDRLICGALAHHLDRRNQDARVDFGLQTPFRCVGIRDLHFGGFRMDFTSRYADTYPSVRYGWPARSHAFVDLTRTLQDNGMSPLLSFVINDESDDLADLIGDAMELVVLRLCAALPLLDVNTLVTDDTMLYLQDDLWNTISSNMGTLETVVMEASRTSVNTLRGFFRQLSPSRMLGSDRLAMDHPSFQFIPSLKHLEIKDDDAVLSEASLFALLAAKLRQRQEQGKGLQSLKLSGSLTDEQLDELTKYVDQVQIRSH
;
A
#
# COMPACT_ATOMS: atom_id res chain seq x y z
N MET A 1 -60.40 -51.15 23.86
CA MET A 1 -60.03 -49.72 23.84
C MET A 1 -58.64 -49.67 23.21
N GLN A 2 -58.57 -49.79 21.88
CA GLN A 2 -58.68 -48.70 20.88
C GLN A 2 -57.38 -47.87 20.84
N SER A 3 -56.73 -47.59 19.72
CA SER A 3 -56.93 -47.88 18.28
C SER A 3 -55.76 -47.17 17.55
N GLN A 4 -54.97 -47.86 16.71
CA GLN A 4 -54.98 -47.82 15.23
C GLN A 4 -54.62 -46.49 14.53
N GLY A 5 -53.81 -46.62 13.47
CA GLY A 5 -53.57 -45.63 12.40
C GLY A 5 -52.14 -45.73 11.86
N MET A 6 -51.71 -46.80 11.17
CA MET A 6 -51.98 -47.19 9.77
C MET A 6 -51.59 -46.15 8.71
N LEU A 7 -50.56 -46.51 7.93
CA LEU A 7 -50.13 -45.96 6.65
C LEU A 7 -51.28 -45.85 5.63
N PRO A 8 -51.09 -45.06 4.57
CA PRO A 8 -51.50 -45.49 3.24
C PRO A 8 -50.28 -45.63 2.32
N GLY A 9 -50.08 -46.86 1.83
CA GLY A 9 -49.34 -47.07 0.59
C GLY A 9 -50.17 -46.64 -0.62
N THR A 10 -49.50 -46.28 -1.69
CA THR A 10 -50.06 -46.33 -3.05
C THR A 10 -49.02 -46.90 -4.01
N ASP A 11 -49.52 -47.80 -4.84
CA ASP A 11 -48.85 -48.74 -5.73
C ASP A 11 -47.99 -48.12 -6.85
N PRO A 12 -47.11 -48.93 -7.49
CA PRO A 12 -46.30 -48.49 -8.61
C PRO A 12 -47.15 -48.32 -9.86
N VAL A 13 -47.13 -47.13 -10.46
CA VAL A 13 -47.65 -46.91 -11.81
C VAL A 13 -46.56 -47.25 -12.81
N ASP A 14 -46.75 -48.39 -13.45
CA ASP A 14 -46.09 -48.79 -14.69
C ASP A 14 -46.55 -47.84 -15.82
N VAL A 15 -45.66 -46.99 -16.32
CA VAL A 15 -45.84 -46.33 -17.63
C VAL A 15 -44.69 -46.75 -18.51
N SER A 16 -44.97 -47.78 -19.29
CA SER A 16 -44.29 -48.11 -20.53
C SER A 16 -44.07 -46.85 -21.40
N LEU A 17 -42.82 -46.42 -21.53
CA LEU A 17 -42.39 -45.52 -22.59
C LEU A 17 -41.37 -46.27 -23.47
N SER A 18 -41.95 -46.94 -24.46
CA SER A 18 -41.47 -47.07 -25.84
C SER A 18 -39.95 -46.99 -26.04
N ALA A 19 -39.38 -48.15 -26.37
CA ALA A 19 -38.08 -48.29 -27.00
C ALA A 19 -37.99 -47.45 -28.31
N ALA A 20 -37.53 -46.22 -28.20
CA ALA A 20 -36.87 -45.54 -29.31
C ALA A 20 -35.38 -45.84 -29.19
N SER A 21 -34.96 -46.91 -29.86
CA SER A 21 -33.55 -47.22 -30.13
C SER A 21 -32.95 -46.08 -30.96
N VAL A 22 -32.42 -45.05 -30.29
CA VAL A 22 -31.49 -44.12 -30.91
C VAL A 22 -30.22 -44.92 -31.18
N PRO A 23 -29.70 -44.97 -32.42
CA PRO A 23 -28.46 -45.67 -32.67
C PRO A 23 -27.38 -44.99 -31.83
N LEU A 24 -26.72 -45.75 -30.96
CA LEU A 24 -25.45 -45.37 -30.35
C LEU A 24 -24.47 -45.09 -31.50
N LYS A 25 -24.46 -43.85 -31.99
CA LYS A 25 -23.30 -43.27 -32.69
C LYS A 25 -22.15 -43.55 -31.75
N THR A 26 -21.26 -44.44 -32.17
CA THR A 26 -19.95 -44.69 -31.58
C THR A 26 -19.36 -43.37 -31.14
N ARG A 27 -19.48 -43.05 -29.84
CA ARG A 27 -18.81 -41.89 -29.24
C ARG A 27 -17.34 -42.19 -29.40
N GLU A 28 -16.71 -41.55 -30.39
CA GLU A 28 -15.25 -41.49 -30.45
C GLU A 28 -14.75 -41.15 -29.03
N PRO A 29 -13.75 -41.87 -28.50
CA PRO A 29 -13.24 -41.59 -27.18
C PRO A 29 -12.83 -40.13 -27.15
N ARG A 30 -13.58 -39.32 -26.37
CA ARG A 30 -13.46 -37.86 -26.30
C ARG A 30 -11.98 -37.49 -26.33
N ALA A 31 -11.57 -36.59 -27.23
CA ALA A 31 -10.18 -36.19 -27.47
C ALA A 31 -9.36 -35.92 -26.17
N LEU A 32 -10.03 -35.50 -25.10
CA LEU A 32 -9.51 -35.40 -23.73
C LEU A 32 -8.75 -36.65 -23.24
N PHE A 33 -9.19 -37.87 -23.58
CA PHE A 33 -8.51 -39.10 -23.17
C PHE A 33 -7.26 -39.42 -24.00
N ARG A 34 -7.00 -38.67 -25.08
CA ARG A 34 -5.83 -38.80 -25.96
C ARG A 34 -4.76 -37.72 -25.73
N LEU A 35 -5.01 -36.73 -24.86
CA LEU A 35 -4.00 -35.74 -24.47
C LEU A 35 -2.72 -36.45 -24.01
N ALA A 36 -1.55 -35.96 -24.41
CA ALA A 36 -0.26 -36.50 -23.96
C ALA A 36 -0.09 -36.32 -22.44
N THR A 37 0.74 -37.16 -21.82
CA THR A 37 0.98 -37.10 -20.37
C THR A 37 1.58 -35.76 -19.96
N GLU A 38 2.48 -35.23 -20.78
CA GLU A 38 3.18 -33.97 -20.61
C GLU A 38 2.21 -32.79 -20.64
N LEU A 39 1.24 -32.82 -21.57
CA LEU A 39 0.18 -31.80 -21.64
C LEU A 39 -0.75 -31.87 -20.43
N LEU A 40 -1.11 -33.07 -19.96
CA LEU A 40 -1.88 -33.21 -18.73
C LEU A 40 -1.12 -32.67 -17.52
N GLN A 41 0.19 -32.91 -17.41
CA GLN A 41 1.01 -32.36 -16.34
C GLN A 41 1.02 -30.83 -16.39
N LEU A 42 1.19 -30.22 -17.56
CA LEU A 42 1.13 -28.76 -17.71
C LEU A 42 -0.24 -28.19 -17.34
N ILE A 43 -1.33 -28.86 -17.77
CA ILE A 43 -2.69 -28.47 -17.40
C ILE A 43 -2.90 -28.58 -15.88
N PHE A 44 -2.41 -29.65 -15.25
CA PHE A 44 -2.52 -29.80 -13.80
C PHE A 44 -1.75 -28.71 -13.08
N MET A 45 -0.50 -28.46 -13.50
CA MET A 45 0.32 -27.40 -12.94
C MET A 45 -0.35 -26.04 -13.06
N GLU A 46 -0.98 -25.73 -14.20
CA GLU A 46 -1.69 -24.46 -14.39
C GLU A 46 -3.01 -24.41 -13.62
N ALA A 47 -3.74 -25.52 -13.48
CA ALA A 47 -4.96 -25.59 -12.68
C ALA A 47 -4.69 -25.48 -11.18
N THR A 48 -3.57 -26.04 -10.70
CA THR A 48 -3.11 -25.95 -9.30
C THR A 48 -2.16 -24.79 -9.07
N ARG A 49 -1.86 -24.02 -10.11
CA ARG A 49 -1.39 -22.66 -9.98
C ARG A 49 -2.59 -21.94 -9.40
N GLY A 50 -2.77 -22.13 -8.09
CA GLY A 50 -3.65 -21.29 -7.29
C GLY A 50 -3.37 -19.86 -7.71
N ASP A 51 -4.41 -19.05 -7.71
CA ASP A 51 -4.33 -17.65 -8.09
C ASP A 51 -2.98 -17.10 -7.60
N VAL A 52 -2.21 -16.51 -8.50
CA VAL A 52 -0.79 -16.14 -8.28
C VAL A 52 -0.64 -15.23 -7.03
N ARG A 53 -1.78 -14.80 -6.48
CA ARG A 53 -2.12 -14.40 -5.10
C ARG A 53 -1.32 -15.01 -3.95
N CYS A 54 -0.86 -16.26 -3.97
CA CYS A 54 -0.08 -16.73 -2.81
C CYS A 54 1.32 -16.11 -2.72
N LEU A 55 1.89 -15.61 -3.83
CA LEU A 55 3.04 -14.70 -3.77
C LEU A 55 2.60 -13.26 -3.41
N TRP A 56 1.32 -12.94 -3.61
CA TRP A 56 0.65 -11.72 -3.15
C TRP A 56 0.04 -11.87 -1.75
N ASP A 57 0.57 -12.78 -0.92
CA ASP A 57 0.36 -12.80 0.53
C ASP A 57 1.65 -12.41 1.29
N TRP A 58 2.77 -12.31 0.56
CA TRP A 58 4.09 -11.91 1.06
C TRP A 58 4.20 -10.42 1.39
N ASP A 59 3.18 -9.61 1.12
CA ASP A 59 3.12 -8.19 1.49
C ASP A 59 2.05 -7.92 2.58
N LEU A 60 1.37 -8.92 3.14
CA LEU A 60 0.34 -8.76 4.18
C LEU A 60 1.08 -8.86 5.52
N PRO A 61 0.90 -7.93 6.47
CA PRO A 61 1.35 -8.14 7.85
C PRO A 61 0.63 -9.36 8.42
N PHE A 62 -0.68 -9.45 8.18
CA PHE A 62 -1.57 -10.56 8.52
C PHE A 62 -2.46 -10.88 7.31
N HIS A 63 -2.73 -12.15 6.99
CA HIS A 63 -3.77 -12.47 6.01
C HIS A 63 -5.10 -11.87 6.48
N PRO A 64 -5.67 -10.87 5.77
CA PRO A 64 -6.96 -10.33 6.12
C PRO A 64 -7.99 -11.27 5.54
N LEU A 65 -8.46 -12.19 6.39
CA LEU A 65 -9.54 -13.07 6.05
C LEU A 65 -10.83 -12.27 6.16
N ASP A 66 -11.20 -11.60 5.05
CA ASP A 66 -12.62 -11.60 4.74
C ASP A 66 -13.00 -13.08 4.56
N ASP A 67 -14.00 -13.54 5.29
CA ASP A 67 -14.53 -14.92 5.33
C ASP A 67 -14.74 -15.54 3.92
N ILE A 68 -14.96 -14.69 2.91
CA ILE A 68 -15.08 -15.06 1.48
C ILE A 68 -13.71 -15.37 0.84
N LYS A 69 -12.66 -14.60 1.14
CA LYS A 69 -11.29 -14.82 0.63
C LYS A 69 -10.69 -16.07 1.25
N GLU A 70 -10.93 -16.32 2.53
CA GLU A 70 -10.54 -17.54 3.23
C GLU A 70 -11.11 -18.79 2.55
N LYS A 71 -12.43 -18.80 2.30
CA LYS A 71 -13.09 -19.90 1.58
C LYS A 71 -12.54 -20.07 0.16
N THR A 72 -12.26 -18.98 -0.55
CA THR A 72 -11.74 -19.02 -1.93
C THR A 72 -10.28 -19.53 -1.98
N LEU A 73 -9.44 -19.13 -1.03
CA LEU A 73 -8.07 -19.63 -0.86
C LEU A 73 -8.07 -21.12 -0.49
N ARG A 74 -8.92 -21.54 0.46
CA ARG A 74 -9.12 -22.95 0.85
C ARG A 74 -9.64 -23.82 -0.31
N LEU A 75 -10.55 -23.31 -1.14
CA LEU A 75 -11.06 -24.03 -2.32
C LEU A 75 -10.02 -24.13 -3.44
N GLY A 76 -9.24 -23.07 -3.69
CA GLY A 76 -8.11 -23.09 -4.63
C GLY A 76 -7.01 -24.07 -4.21
N ASP A 77 -6.82 -24.22 -2.90
CA ASP A 77 -5.87 -25.15 -2.29
C ASP A 77 -6.17 -26.62 -2.62
N LEU A 78 -7.44 -27.04 -2.64
CA LEU A 78 -7.83 -28.44 -2.85
C LEU A 78 -7.85 -28.91 -4.32
N THR A 79 -7.52 -28.03 -5.28
CA THR A 79 -7.59 -28.34 -6.73
C THR A 79 -6.75 -29.57 -7.11
N TRP A 80 -5.58 -29.75 -6.49
CA TRP A 80 -4.73 -30.92 -6.73
C TRP A 80 -5.41 -32.22 -6.29
N LEU A 81 -6.19 -32.18 -5.21
CA LEU A 81 -6.92 -33.33 -4.71
C LEU A 81 -8.01 -33.71 -5.73
N TYR A 82 -8.81 -32.74 -6.19
CA TYR A 82 -9.82 -32.99 -7.23
C TYR A 82 -9.21 -33.63 -8.49
N ILE A 83 -8.06 -33.13 -8.97
CA ILE A 83 -7.33 -33.70 -10.11
C ILE A 83 -7.01 -35.17 -9.89
N THR A 84 -6.54 -35.55 -8.69
CA THR A 84 -6.20 -36.95 -8.36
C THR A 84 -7.43 -37.86 -8.22
N HIS A 85 -8.65 -37.32 -8.25
CA HIS A 85 -9.91 -38.04 -8.11
C HIS A 85 -10.76 -38.08 -9.39
N VAL A 86 -10.36 -37.41 -10.48
CA VAL A 86 -11.10 -37.43 -11.77
C VAL A 86 -11.14 -38.82 -12.39
N CYS A 87 -9.98 -39.43 -12.64
CA CYS A 87 -9.88 -40.79 -13.18
C CYS A 87 -8.53 -41.43 -12.84
N ARG A 88 -8.39 -42.76 -13.02
CA ARG A 88 -7.15 -43.50 -12.74
C ARG A 88 -5.94 -42.94 -13.50
N ARG A 89 -6.13 -42.51 -14.76
CA ARG A 89 -5.06 -41.93 -15.58
C ARG A 89 -4.58 -40.60 -15.00
N TRP A 90 -5.49 -39.70 -14.66
CA TRP A 90 -5.14 -38.40 -14.08
C TRP A 90 -4.46 -38.56 -12.73
N ARG A 91 -4.96 -39.47 -11.89
CA ARG A 91 -4.31 -39.83 -10.63
C ARG A 91 -2.87 -40.31 -10.83
N ALA A 92 -2.63 -41.22 -11.77
CA ALA A 92 -1.28 -41.72 -12.05
C ALA A 92 -0.35 -40.61 -12.55
N VAL A 93 -0.83 -39.73 -13.43
CA VAL A 93 -0.06 -38.59 -13.95
C VAL A 93 0.24 -37.57 -12.87
N ALA A 94 -0.75 -37.21 -12.04
CA ALA A 94 -0.60 -36.26 -10.94
C ALA A 94 0.35 -36.76 -9.86
N LEU A 95 0.21 -38.02 -9.41
CA LEU A 95 1.15 -38.64 -8.46
C LEU A 95 2.56 -38.78 -9.03
N GLY A 96 2.69 -38.91 -10.36
CA GLY A 96 3.95 -38.98 -11.07
C GLY A 96 4.58 -37.61 -11.43
N CYS A 97 3.94 -36.50 -11.06
CA CYS A 97 4.39 -35.14 -11.36
C CYS A 97 4.88 -34.44 -10.09
N PRO A 98 6.18 -34.47 -9.76
CA PRO A 98 6.68 -33.99 -8.46
C PRO A 98 6.44 -32.50 -8.21
N SER A 99 6.45 -31.69 -9.27
CA SER A 99 6.19 -30.25 -9.21
C SER A 99 4.79 -29.90 -8.69
N LEU A 100 3.82 -30.81 -8.85
CA LEU A 100 2.46 -30.67 -8.32
C LEU A 100 2.45 -30.73 -6.78
N TRP A 101 3.44 -31.39 -6.19
CA TRP A 101 3.55 -31.65 -4.75
C TRP A 101 4.57 -30.72 -4.06
N LYS A 102 5.07 -29.70 -4.75
CA LYS A 102 6.12 -28.83 -4.17
C LYS A 102 5.63 -27.94 -3.02
N LYS A 103 4.35 -27.52 -3.04
CA LYS A 103 3.77 -26.66 -2.00
C LYS A 103 3.20 -27.53 -0.89
N LEU A 104 3.73 -27.36 0.33
CA LEU A 104 3.22 -28.05 1.50
C LEU A 104 1.86 -27.48 1.87
N ARG A 105 0.93 -28.38 2.15
CA ARG A 105 -0.40 -28.05 2.65
C ARG A 105 -0.52 -28.71 4.01
N PHE A 106 -0.80 -27.90 5.02
CA PHE A 106 -0.82 -28.32 6.41
C PHE A 106 -2.22 -28.82 6.78
N GLY A 107 -2.23 -29.91 7.54
CA GLY A 107 -3.37 -30.73 7.90
C GLY A 107 -2.81 -31.96 8.61
N GLN A 108 -3.39 -33.15 8.43
CA GLN A 108 -2.82 -34.35 9.08
C GLN A 108 -1.34 -34.58 8.72
N PRO A 109 -0.45 -34.92 9.69
CA PRO A 109 0.98 -35.13 9.42
C PRO A 109 1.28 -36.17 8.32
N SER A 110 0.41 -37.18 8.18
CA SER A 110 0.50 -38.18 7.11
C SER A 110 0.35 -37.59 5.70
N MET A 111 -0.45 -36.53 5.55
CA MET A 111 -0.60 -35.78 4.32
C MET A 111 0.67 -34.98 4.02
N VAL A 112 1.23 -34.30 5.01
CA VAL A 112 2.49 -33.55 4.87
C VAL A 112 3.61 -34.49 4.43
N GLN A 113 3.77 -35.65 5.08
CA GLN A 113 4.72 -36.68 4.68
C GLN A 113 4.49 -37.12 3.23
N ALA A 114 3.24 -37.40 2.84
CA ALA A 114 2.93 -37.83 1.50
C ALA A 114 3.25 -36.77 0.43
N ILE A 115 3.12 -35.48 0.75
CA ILE A 115 3.53 -34.38 -0.13
C ILE A 115 5.06 -34.32 -0.23
N ILE A 116 5.78 -34.42 0.89
CA ILE A 116 7.25 -34.45 0.95
C ILE A 116 7.82 -35.61 0.13
N ASP A 117 7.21 -36.80 0.22
CA ASP A 117 7.65 -37.99 -0.51
C ASP A 117 7.41 -37.84 -2.03
N ARG A 118 6.25 -37.28 -2.42
CA ARG A 118 5.84 -37.13 -3.82
C ARG A 118 6.54 -35.98 -4.54
N SER A 119 6.97 -34.94 -3.82
CA SER A 119 7.76 -33.84 -4.38
C SER A 119 9.18 -34.26 -4.78
N ARG A 120 9.69 -35.39 -4.28
CA ARG A 120 11.00 -35.97 -4.66
C ARG A 120 12.14 -34.92 -4.54
N PRO A 121 13.06 -34.65 -5.49
CA PRO A 121 14.08 -33.62 -5.27
C PRO A 121 13.61 -32.20 -5.59
N VAL A 122 12.32 -31.98 -5.90
CA VAL A 122 11.84 -30.62 -6.22
C VAL A 122 11.89 -29.74 -4.96
N PRO A 123 12.37 -28.49 -5.08
CA PRO A 123 12.37 -27.55 -3.96
C PRO A 123 10.98 -27.30 -3.40
N LEU A 124 10.88 -27.26 -2.07
CA LEU A 124 9.62 -27.14 -1.34
C LEU A 124 9.23 -25.68 -1.12
N VAL A 125 7.92 -25.42 -1.15
CA VAL A 125 7.32 -24.18 -0.67
C VAL A 125 6.67 -24.50 0.67
N ILE A 126 7.21 -23.94 1.75
CA ILE A 126 6.78 -24.14 3.13
C ILE A 126 6.20 -22.80 3.61
N GLU A 127 4.88 -22.71 3.70
CA GLU A 127 4.17 -21.50 4.13
C GLU A 127 3.22 -21.88 5.26
N TRP A 128 3.53 -21.46 6.48
CA TRP A 128 2.73 -21.70 7.68
C TRP A 128 2.28 -20.37 8.26
N ASP A 129 0.97 -20.26 8.51
CA ASP A 129 0.38 -19.14 9.24
C ASP A 129 -0.62 -19.68 10.27
N SER A 130 -0.42 -19.32 11.53
CA SER A 130 -1.23 -19.77 12.66
C SER A 130 -2.29 -18.71 13.00
N HIS A 131 -3.44 -18.66 12.33
CA HIS A 131 -4.47 -17.66 12.68
C HIS A 131 -5.31 -18.10 13.89
N PRO A 132 -5.53 -17.22 14.89
CA PRO A 132 -6.33 -17.55 16.07
C PRO A 132 -7.85 -17.55 15.82
N GLU A 133 -8.32 -16.90 14.76
CA GLU A 133 -9.76 -16.79 14.46
C GLU A 133 -10.37 -18.07 13.89
N SER A 134 -9.54 -19.05 13.47
CA SER A 134 -10.05 -20.37 13.10
C SER A 134 -10.28 -21.21 14.36
N GLU A 135 -11.38 -20.93 15.08
CA GLU A 135 -11.85 -21.73 16.23
C GLU A 135 -12.11 -23.21 15.87
N GLU A 136 -12.04 -23.61 14.59
CA GLU A 136 -12.53 -24.91 14.12
C GLU A 136 -11.46 -25.98 13.78
N GLU A 137 -10.16 -25.67 13.65
CA GLU A 137 -9.16 -26.72 13.37
C GLU A 137 -7.82 -26.47 14.06
N ASP A 138 -7.50 -27.31 15.07
CA ASP A 138 -6.14 -27.53 15.57
C ASP A 138 -5.24 -27.93 14.38
N THR A 139 -4.61 -26.98 13.69
CA THR A 139 -3.59 -27.31 12.70
C THR A 139 -2.44 -27.99 13.44
N PRO A 140 -2.16 -29.29 13.18
CA PRO A 140 -1.25 -30.06 14.02
C PRO A 140 0.18 -29.57 13.78
N VAL A 141 0.77 -29.01 14.83
CA VAL A 141 2.15 -28.49 14.88
C VAL A 141 3.17 -29.54 14.43
N GLU A 142 2.87 -30.83 14.62
CA GLU A 142 3.71 -31.94 14.17
C GLU A 142 3.94 -31.91 12.66
N GLY A 143 2.95 -31.45 11.88
CA GLY A 143 3.08 -31.28 10.43
C GLY A 143 4.13 -30.23 10.06
N LEU A 144 4.16 -29.10 10.77
CA LEU A 144 5.19 -28.06 10.58
C LEU A 144 6.57 -28.59 10.96
N LEU A 145 6.71 -29.22 12.13
CA LEU A 145 8.00 -29.75 12.58
C LEU A 145 8.54 -30.80 11.61
N LEU A 146 7.67 -31.64 11.05
CA LEU A 146 8.03 -32.58 10.00
C LEU A 146 8.53 -31.87 8.73
N ALA A 147 7.85 -30.80 8.31
CA ALA A 147 8.29 -29.99 7.18
C ALA A 147 9.67 -29.34 7.42
N MET A 148 9.91 -28.84 8.63
CA MET A 148 11.17 -28.20 9.02
C MET A 148 12.37 -29.16 8.99
N GLN A 149 12.18 -30.46 9.19
CA GLN A 149 13.22 -31.47 8.97
C GLN A 149 13.73 -31.51 7.52
N HIS A 150 12.95 -31.00 6.57
CA HIS A 150 13.28 -30.92 5.15
C HIS A 150 13.56 -29.49 4.65
N VAL A 151 13.84 -28.54 5.56
CA VAL A 151 14.06 -27.12 5.22
C VAL A 151 15.22 -26.88 4.23
N SER A 152 16.20 -27.77 4.17
CA SER A 152 17.30 -27.72 3.18
C SER A 152 16.83 -27.80 1.73
N ARG A 153 15.62 -28.35 1.50
CA ARG A 153 14.97 -28.39 0.19
C ARG A 153 14.09 -27.17 -0.07
N ALA A 154 13.88 -26.27 0.88
CA ALA A 154 12.96 -25.15 0.72
C ALA A 154 13.48 -24.15 -0.32
N SER A 155 12.63 -23.79 -1.28
CA SER A 155 12.82 -22.60 -2.12
C SER A 155 12.17 -21.35 -1.52
N THR A 156 11.14 -21.57 -0.72
CA THR A 156 10.32 -20.54 -0.11
C THR A 156 9.99 -21.02 1.30
N LEU A 157 10.30 -20.20 2.30
CA LEU A 157 9.97 -20.46 3.69
C LEU A 157 9.31 -19.23 4.29
N SER A 158 8.04 -19.35 4.68
CA SER A 158 7.29 -18.35 5.42
C SER A 158 6.72 -19.00 6.67
N ILE A 159 7.09 -18.49 7.84
CA ILE A 159 6.56 -18.95 9.12
C ILE A 159 6.02 -17.73 9.86
N CYS A 160 4.71 -17.73 10.07
CA CYS A 160 4.00 -16.83 10.98
C CYS A 160 3.44 -17.70 12.11
N ALA A 161 4.01 -17.56 13.32
CA ALA A 161 3.71 -18.44 14.43
C ALA A 161 3.94 -17.75 15.79
N PRO A 162 3.34 -18.27 16.87
CA PRO A 162 3.68 -17.84 18.21
C PRO A 162 5.18 -18.05 18.53
N PRO A 163 5.74 -17.23 19.44
CA PRO A 163 7.16 -17.25 19.80
C PRO A 163 7.71 -18.64 20.16
N GLU A 164 6.94 -19.44 20.89
CA GLU A 164 7.36 -20.78 21.33
C GLU A 164 7.58 -21.72 20.14
N LEU A 165 6.70 -21.62 19.14
CA LEU A 165 6.76 -22.44 17.93
C LEU A 165 7.88 -21.96 17.00
N LEU A 166 8.08 -20.65 16.87
CA LEU A 166 9.26 -20.09 16.18
C LEU A 166 10.55 -20.57 16.84
N GLY A 167 10.63 -20.56 18.16
CA GLY A 167 11.76 -21.08 18.93
C GLY A 167 12.09 -22.54 18.63
N CYS A 168 11.09 -23.34 18.25
CA CYS A 168 11.26 -24.73 17.81
C CYS A 168 11.65 -24.85 16.33
N CYS A 169 11.25 -23.90 15.47
CA CYS A 169 11.50 -23.94 14.02
C CYS A 169 12.87 -23.36 13.63
N LEU A 170 13.28 -22.23 14.22
CA LEU A 170 14.53 -21.53 13.87
C LEU A 170 15.80 -22.40 14.03
N PRO A 171 15.92 -23.31 15.02
CA PRO A 171 17.09 -24.19 15.15
C PRO A 171 17.36 -25.10 13.94
N PHE A 172 16.34 -25.40 13.13
CA PHE A 172 16.51 -26.16 11.88
C PHE A 172 17.27 -25.35 10.81
N MET A 173 17.35 -24.02 10.94
CA MET A 173 18.07 -23.12 10.04
C MET A 173 19.40 -22.65 10.66
N ASN A 174 20.16 -23.55 11.26
CA ASN A 174 21.49 -23.22 11.77
C ASN A 174 22.56 -23.20 10.66
N SER A 175 23.75 -22.71 10.98
CA SER A 175 24.91 -22.61 10.07
C SER A 175 25.33 -23.91 9.36
N SER A 176 24.94 -25.08 9.86
CA SER A 176 25.25 -26.37 9.23
C SER A 176 24.24 -26.77 8.15
N THR A 177 23.11 -26.07 8.06
CA THR A 177 22.03 -26.39 7.13
C THR A 177 22.25 -25.71 5.80
N SER A 178 22.36 -26.50 4.73
CA SER A 178 22.54 -25.99 3.39
C SER A 178 21.20 -25.52 2.81
N LEU A 179 20.98 -24.21 2.76
CA LEU A 179 19.76 -23.59 2.20
C LEU A 179 19.99 -23.13 0.74
N GLN A 180 20.56 -23.99 -0.11
CA GLN A 180 20.98 -23.61 -1.47
C GLN A 180 19.84 -23.24 -2.41
N HIS A 181 18.62 -23.70 -2.12
CA HIS A 181 17.45 -23.43 -2.96
C HIS A 181 16.62 -22.23 -2.47
N LEU A 182 16.89 -21.73 -1.26
CA LEU A 182 16.03 -20.76 -0.58
C LEU A 182 16.17 -19.37 -1.20
N THR A 183 15.09 -18.92 -1.84
CA THR A 183 14.98 -17.62 -2.52
C THR A 183 14.16 -16.61 -1.73
N HIS A 184 13.18 -17.06 -0.95
CA HIS A 184 12.31 -16.21 -0.15
C HIS A 184 12.24 -16.73 1.29
N LEU A 185 12.53 -15.86 2.26
CA LEU A 185 12.45 -16.13 3.69
C LEU A 185 11.59 -15.08 4.37
N ARG A 186 10.53 -15.52 5.07
CA ARG A 186 9.70 -14.70 5.96
C ARG A 186 9.64 -15.33 7.34
N ILE A 187 9.92 -14.54 8.37
CA ILE A 187 9.80 -14.90 9.78
C ILE A 187 8.90 -13.86 10.43
N CYS A 188 7.79 -14.30 11.02
CA CYS A 188 6.80 -13.43 11.65
C CYS A 188 6.41 -14.01 13.02
N SER A 189 6.55 -13.22 14.08
CA SER A 189 6.02 -13.55 15.41
C SER A 189 4.58 -13.08 15.51
N GLN A 190 3.75 -13.80 16.25
CA GLN A 190 2.36 -13.43 16.48
C GLN A 190 2.14 -12.93 17.91
N PHE A 191 1.30 -11.91 18.06
CA PHE A 191 0.65 -11.51 19.33
C PHE A 191 1.58 -11.13 20.50
N GLU A 192 2.77 -10.58 20.25
CA GLU A 192 3.58 -10.03 21.34
C GLU A 192 3.57 -8.50 21.37
N THR A 193 3.46 -7.95 22.58
CA THR A 193 3.73 -6.54 22.86
C THR A 193 5.23 -6.23 22.77
N THR A 194 6.09 -7.26 22.76
CA THR A 194 7.55 -7.13 22.67
C THR A 194 8.11 -8.03 21.57
N PRO A 195 8.91 -7.50 20.62
CA PRO A 195 9.47 -8.30 19.53
C PRO A 195 10.39 -9.43 20.02
N LEU A 196 10.25 -10.62 19.43
CA LEU A 196 11.11 -11.77 19.73
C LEU A 196 12.49 -11.61 19.09
N PRO A 197 13.61 -11.75 19.83
CA PRO A 197 14.95 -11.78 19.23
C PRO A 197 15.17 -13.06 18.43
N ILE A 198 15.42 -12.89 17.12
CA ILE A 198 15.87 -13.98 16.25
C ILE A 198 17.33 -14.32 16.59
N PRO A 199 17.68 -15.61 16.75
CA PRO A 199 19.06 -16.00 16.96
C PRO A 199 20.00 -15.55 15.82
N ASP A 200 21.22 -15.14 16.17
CA ASP A 200 22.32 -14.78 15.25
C ASP A 200 22.82 -15.93 14.35
N THR A 201 22.16 -17.09 14.42
CA THR A 201 22.58 -18.35 13.80
C THR A 201 22.01 -18.56 12.40
N LEU A 202 21.18 -17.64 11.91
CA LEU A 202 20.67 -17.72 10.53
C LEU A 202 21.84 -17.64 9.53
N PRO A 203 22.04 -18.67 8.69
CA PRO A 203 23.18 -18.74 7.78
C PRO A 203 23.09 -17.68 6.68
N CYS A 204 24.23 -17.42 6.05
CA CYS A 204 24.25 -16.75 4.77
C CYS A 204 23.62 -17.68 3.72
N VAL A 205 22.66 -17.16 2.95
CA VAL A 205 21.88 -17.94 1.98
C VAL A 205 22.20 -17.41 0.58
N PRO A 206 23.02 -18.12 -0.21
CA PRO A 206 23.59 -17.56 -1.43
C PRO A 206 22.55 -17.24 -2.51
N THR A 207 21.39 -17.90 -2.49
CA THR A 207 20.31 -17.72 -3.47
C THR A 207 19.16 -16.85 -2.97
N LEU A 208 19.26 -16.32 -1.75
CA LEU A 208 18.21 -15.51 -1.14
C LEU A 208 18.03 -14.19 -1.89
N GLN A 209 16.80 -13.92 -2.29
CA GLN A 209 16.37 -12.71 -3.00
C GLN A 209 15.50 -11.83 -2.11
N SER A 210 14.65 -12.44 -1.29
CA SER A 210 13.73 -11.71 -0.40
C SER A 210 13.88 -12.17 1.05
N LEU A 211 14.13 -11.22 1.94
CA LEU A 211 14.11 -11.40 3.38
C LEU A 211 13.06 -10.49 4.00
N ARG A 212 12.11 -11.09 4.73
CA ARG A 212 11.08 -10.39 5.49
C ARG A 212 11.10 -10.84 6.95
N VAL A 213 11.12 -9.87 7.85
CA VAL A 213 11.09 -10.09 9.30
C VAL A 213 10.02 -9.18 9.89
N ASP A 214 8.97 -9.79 10.39
CA ASP A 214 7.77 -9.14 10.92
C ASP A 214 7.67 -9.43 12.43
N ASP A 215 7.35 -8.42 13.25
CA ASP A 215 7.22 -8.53 14.71
C ASP A 215 8.37 -9.29 15.42
N CYS A 216 9.58 -9.21 14.85
CA CYS A 216 10.77 -9.91 15.32
C CYS A 216 11.98 -8.97 15.26
N PHE A 217 12.90 -9.13 16.20
CA PHE A 217 14.18 -8.43 16.17
C PHE A 217 15.23 -9.27 15.44
N LEU A 218 15.65 -8.82 14.25
CA LEU A 218 16.78 -9.39 13.52
C LEU A 218 18.05 -8.58 13.82
N PRO A 219 19.08 -9.18 14.43
CA PRO A 219 20.36 -8.50 14.60
C PRO A 219 21.01 -8.17 13.26
N TRP A 220 21.48 -6.93 13.09
CA TRP A 220 22.10 -6.45 11.85
C TRP A 220 23.45 -7.13 11.53
N SER A 221 24.05 -7.80 12.51
CA SER A 221 25.22 -8.67 12.37
C SER A 221 24.90 -10.03 11.75
N SER A 222 23.62 -10.39 11.60
CA SER A 222 23.18 -11.71 11.16
C SER A 222 23.75 -12.08 9.78
N PRO A 223 24.33 -13.29 9.60
CA PRO A 223 24.90 -13.72 8.33
C PRO A 223 23.91 -13.71 7.15
N VAL A 224 22.60 -13.83 7.40
CA VAL A 224 21.56 -13.79 6.36
C VAL A 224 21.55 -12.46 5.59
N LEU A 225 21.91 -11.35 6.25
CA LEU A 225 22.02 -10.02 5.64
C LEU A 225 23.26 -9.85 4.74
N ARG A 226 24.16 -10.85 4.69
CA ARG A 226 25.31 -10.88 3.78
C ARG A 226 25.05 -11.72 2.53
N SER A 227 23.79 -12.08 2.28
CA SER A 227 23.38 -12.84 1.10
C SER A 227 23.56 -12.00 -0.17
N PRO A 228 24.33 -12.45 -1.17
CA PRO A 228 24.78 -11.60 -2.28
C PRO A 228 23.68 -11.23 -3.28
N ASN A 229 22.62 -12.04 -3.35
CA ASN A 229 21.51 -11.88 -4.29
C ASN A 229 20.29 -11.21 -3.66
N LEU A 230 20.41 -10.65 -2.44
CA LEU A 230 19.31 -10.01 -1.75
C LEU A 230 18.87 -8.74 -2.49
N THR A 231 17.63 -8.75 -2.97
CA THR A 231 16.98 -7.64 -3.69
C THR A 231 15.87 -7.01 -2.86
N GLU A 232 15.24 -7.76 -1.97
CA GLU A 232 14.16 -7.28 -1.11
C GLU A 232 14.50 -7.50 0.36
N LEU A 233 14.49 -6.42 1.13
CA LEU A 233 14.68 -6.45 2.57
C LEU A 233 13.52 -5.70 3.24
N ARG A 234 12.79 -6.43 4.10
CA ARG A 234 11.74 -5.87 4.95
C ARG A 234 11.99 -6.25 6.39
N ILE A 235 12.14 -5.25 7.24
CA ILE A 235 12.27 -5.41 8.69
C ILE A 235 11.26 -4.49 9.32
N GLU A 236 10.26 -5.08 9.98
CA GLU A 236 9.12 -4.37 10.53
C GLU A 236 9.46 -3.59 11.80
N VAL A 237 10.35 -4.15 12.63
CA VAL A 237 10.76 -3.55 13.91
C VAL A 237 12.28 -3.43 13.98
N ILE A 238 12.76 -2.23 14.30
CA ILE A 238 14.18 -1.93 14.48
C ILE A 238 14.44 -1.60 15.94
N SER A 239 15.49 -2.18 16.52
CA SER A 239 15.92 -1.84 17.88
C SER A 239 16.37 -0.37 17.97
N GLU A 240 15.99 0.26 19.07
CA GLU A 240 16.18 1.68 19.35
C GLU A 240 17.60 2.03 19.83
N THR A 241 18.48 1.04 20.02
CA THR A 241 19.83 1.35 20.53
C THR A 241 20.71 1.97 19.43
N GLY A 242 21.46 3.03 19.78
CA GLY A 242 22.35 3.70 18.81
C GLY A 242 23.40 2.78 18.17
N ARG A 243 23.82 1.70 18.86
CA ARG A 243 24.72 0.69 18.29
C ARG A 243 24.05 -0.13 17.18
N ASP A 244 22.77 -0.45 17.33
CA ASP A 244 22.03 -1.21 16.33
C ASP A 244 21.81 -0.39 15.06
N VAL A 245 21.60 0.94 15.21
CA VAL A 245 21.50 1.87 14.08
C VAL A 245 22.81 1.97 13.28
N GLU A 246 23.96 2.05 13.94
CA GLU A 246 25.26 2.05 13.24
C GLU A 246 25.49 0.72 12.50
N GLN A 247 25.15 -0.40 13.12
CA GLN A 247 25.23 -1.72 12.49
C GLN A 247 24.25 -1.87 11.32
N MET A 248 23.04 -1.32 11.44
CA MET A 248 22.07 -1.22 10.36
C MET A 248 22.67 -0.52 9.15
N LEU A 249 23.15 0.71 9.33
CA LEU A 249 23.72 1.49 8.23
C LEU A 249 24.93 0.77 7.61
N ALA A 250 25.75 0.10 8.43
CA ALA A 250 26.86 -0.72 7.94
C ALA A 250 26.40 -1.96 7.15
N ALA A 251 25.33 -2.63 7.56
CA ALA A 251 24.75 -3.76 6.84
C ALA A 251 24.15 -3.32 5.50
N LEU A 252 23.35 -2.24 5.50
CA LEU A 252 22.72 -1.69 4.29
C LEU A 252 23.74 -1.21 3.25
N ARG A 253 24.89 -0.68 3.67
CA ARG A 253 26.01 -0.34 2.76
C ARG A 253 26.53 -1.53 1.95
N ASN A 254 26.40 -2.75 2.50
CA ASN A 254 26.91 -3.97 1.88
C ASN A 254 25.84 -4.71 1.04
N LEU A 255 24.71 -4.06 0.76
CA LEU A 255 23.59 -4.63 0.01
C LEU A 255 23.37 -3.88 -1.33
N PRO A 256 24.28 -4.03 -2.31
CA PRO A 256 24.30 -3.20 -3.52
C PRO A 256 23.18 -3.52 -4.53
N ASN A 257 22.48 -4.64 -4.36
CA ASN A 257 21.44 -5.13 -5.27
C ASN A 257 20.01 -4.87 -4.76
N ILE A 258 19.85 -4.14 -3.65
CA ILE A 258 18.52 -3.84 -3.10
C ILE A 258 17.68 -3.07 -4.13
N GLU A 259 16.53 -3.64 -4.45
CA GLU A 259 15.44 -3.04 -5.21
C GLU A 259 14.31 -2.56 -4.28
N LEU A 260 14.06 -3.27 -3.17
CA LEU A 260 13.05 -2.91 -2.19
C LEU A 260 13.65 -2.90 -0.79
N LEU A 261 13.63 -1.74 -0.15
CA LEU A 261 13.99 -1.56 1.25
C LEU A 261 12.79 -1.04 2.03
N SER A 262 12.30 -1.81 3.00
CA SER A 262 11.22 -1.40 3.89
C SER A 262 11.64 -1.58 5.33
N LEU A 263 11.68 -0.50 6.08
CA LEU A 263 12.24 -0.48 7.43
C LEU A 263 11.25 0.11 8.40
N ASN A 264 11.11 -0.52 9.55
CA ASN A 264 10.40 0.02 10.70
C ASN A 264 8.90 0.28 10.49
N MET A 265 8.26 -0.39 9.54
CA MET A 265 6.85 -0.16 9.19
C MET A 265 5.85 -0.79 10.18
N GLY A 266 6.32 -1.47 11.24
CA GLY A 266 5.46 -2.03 12.29
C GLY A 266 4.86 -0.98 13.21
N TYR A 267 5.37 0.24 13.12
CA TYR A 267 4.88 1.42 13.82
C TYR A 267 3.42 1.76 13.46
N ASP A 268 2.91 1.25 12.35
CA ASP A 268 1.52 1.48 11.91
C ASP A 268 0.48 0.72 12.78
N TRP A 269 0.90 -0.10 13.77
CA TRP A 269 0.02 -1.03 14.52
C TRP A 269 0.00 -0.84 16.05
N GLN A 270 0.74 0.11 16.62
CA GLN A 270 0.82 0.25 18.09
C GLN A 270 -0.04 1.42 18.58
N GLU A 271 -1.20 1.09 19.18
CA GLU A 271 -2.20 2.06 19.72
C GLU A 271 -1.65 2.97 20.86
N GLU A 272 -0.51 2.63 21.47
CA GLU A 272 0.13 3.44 22.53
C GLU A 272 1.64 3.60 22.27
N ILE A 273 2.02 4.71 21.63
CA ILE A 273 3.42 5.06 21.40
C ILE A 273 4.03 5.65 22.68
N ASP A 274 5.15 5.10 23.16
CA ASP A 274 5.96 5.78 24.18
C ASP A 274 6.75 6.94 23.51
N PRO A 275 6.54 8.21 23.92
CA PRO A 275 7.26 9.37 23.40
C PRO A 275 8.80 9.28 23.43
N GLN A 276 9.34 8.33 24.18
CA GLN A 276 10.78 8.11 24.35
C GLN A 276 11.37 7.19 23.26
N GLN A 277 10.56 6.54 22.43
CA GLN A 277 10.99 5.62 21.38
C GLN A 277 11.43 6.35 20.11
N ARG A 278 12.55 7.07 20.20
CA ARG A 278 13.23 7.65 19.03
C ARG A 278 14.29 6.68 18.55
N LEU A 279 14.29 6.37 17.26
CA LEU A 279 15.48 5.77 16.66
C LEU A 279 16.59 6.81 16.78
N LEU A 280 17.67 6.50 17.51
CA LEU A 280 18.78 7.45 17.70
C LEU A 280 19.64 7.56 16.42
N LEU A 281 19.01 7.88 15.28
CA LEU A 281 19.64 8.06 14.00
C LEU A 281 20.61 9.25 14.09
N PRO A 282 21.92 9.03 13.89
CA PRO A 282 22.88 10.11 14.00
C PRO A 282 22.66 11.10 12.86
N ALA A 283 22.77 12.39 13.15
CA ALA A 283 22.83 13.40 12.11
C ALA A 283 24.03 13.12 11.18
N PRO A 284 23.89 13.29 9.85
CA PRO A 284 25.01 13.14 8.94
C PRO A 284 26.16 14.08 9.33
N SER A 285 27.37 13.53 9.50
CA SER A 285 28.56 14.36 9.73
C SER A 285 28.98 15.08 8.44
N THR A 286 29.80 16.13 8.55
CA THR A 286 30.23 16.97 7.41
C THR A 286 30.97 16.20 6.30
N ASN A 287 31.47 14.99 6.57
CA ASN A 287 32.13 14.10 5.59
C ASN A 287 31.36 12.79 5.35
N PHE A 288 30.06 12.77 5.62
CA PHE A 288 29.23 11.59 5.48
C PHE A 288 28.94 11.31 3.99
N GLU A 289 29.33 10.11 3.52
CA GLU A 289 28.92 9.61 2.21
C GLU A 289 27.58 8.86 2.32
N PRO A 290 26.53 9.31 1.61
CA PRO A 290 25.23 8.64 1.59
C PRO A 290 25.32 7.22 1.02
N ILE A 291 24.53 6.32 1.59
CA ILE A 291 24.38 4.95 1.12
C ILE A 291 23.72 4.98 -0.25
N GLN A 292 24.43 4.44 -1.25
CA GLN A 292 24.02 4.47 -2.65
C GLN A 292 23.10 3.28 -2.97
N LEU A 293 21.80 3.50 -3.05
CA LEU A 293 20.81 2.46 -3.37
C LEU A 293 20.56 2.37 -4.88
N ARG A 294 21.60 2.07 -5.66
CA ARG A 294 21.60 2.22 -7.14
C ARG A 294 20.51 1.46 -7.90
N LYS A 295 19.98 0.38 -7.33
CA LYS A 295 18.91 -0.43 -7.94
C LYS A 295 17.56 -0.27 -7.24
N ALA A 296 17.46 0.59 -6.23
CA ALA A 296 16.24 0.75 -5.46
C ALA A 296 15.11 1.26 -6.36
N ARG A 297 13.99 0.56 -6.27
CA ARG A 297 12.69 0.90 -6.86
C ARG A 297 11.72 1.35 -5.78
N LEU A 298 11.91 0.90 -4.55
CA LEU A 298 11.08 1.26 -3.41
C LEU A 298 11.91 1.41 -2.13
N LEU A 299 11.76 2.55 -1.47
CA LEU A 299 12.29 2.84 -0.14
C LEU A 299 11.11 3.20 0.78
N ARG A 300 10.93 2.46 1.87
CA ARG A 300 9.91 2.73 2.90
C ARG A 300 10.54 2.84 4.26
N PHE A 301 10.08 3.82 5.04
CA PHE A 301 10.48 3.97 6.42
C PHE A 301 9.35 4.56 7.26
N ALA A 302 9.19 4.10 8.50
CA ALA A 302 8.37 4.76 9.49
C ALA A 302 9.16 5.10 10.76
N GLY A 303 8.76 6.18 11.43
CA GLY A 303 9.42 6.64 12.66
C GLY A 303 8.95 8.03 13.07
N THR A 304 9.71 8.75 13.87
CA THR A 304 9.41 10.17 14.16
C THR A 304 9.77 11.07 12.97
N LEU A 305 9.37 12.35 13.02
CA LEU A 305 9.77 13.34 11.99
C LEU A 305 11.30 13.47 11.88
N ASP A 306 11.99 13.48 13.02
CA ASP A 306 13.45 13.54 13.10
C ASP A 306 14.08 12.28 12.48
N ASP A 307 13.51 11.10 12.79
CA ASP A 307 13.98 9.83 12.24
C ASP A 307 13.83 9.79 10.72
N CYS A 308 12.68 10.22 10.20
CA CYS A 308 12.44 10.30 8.77
C CYS A 308 13.41 11.25 8.08
N ALA A 309 13.71 12.40 8.70
CA ALA A 309 14.64 13.39 8.17
C ALA A 309 16.06 12.83 8.10
N HIS A 310 16.56 12.29 9.21
CA HIS A 310 17.88 11.68 9.27
C HIS A 310 17.98 10.47 8.33
N PHE A 311 16.98 9.61 8.31
CA PHE A 311 16.92 8.47 7.40
C PHE A 311 17.08 8.91 5.94
N LEU A 312 16.33 9.89 5.46
CA LEU A 312 16.47 10.39 4.08
C LEU A 312 17.85 10.92 3.72
N ASP A 313 18.52 11.57 4.67
CA ASP A 313 19.87 12.10 4.43
C ASP A 313 20.94 11.01 4.41
N HIS A 314 20.68 9.86 5.06
CA HIS A 314 21.57 8.69 5.01
C HIS A 314 21.57 7.98 3.65
N PHE A 315 20.54 8.15 2.82
CA PHE A 315 20.41 7.47 1.54
C PHE A 315 20.48 8.40 0.34
N HIS A 316 21.09 7.90 -0.73
CA HIS A 316 20.94 8.43 -2.08
C HIS A 316 20.12 7.42 -2.89
N VAL A 317 18.97 7.87 -3.36
CA VAL A 317 17.95 7.03 -3.98
C VAL A 317 17.80 7.44 -5.44
N PRO A 318 17.77 6.49 -6.40
CA PRO A 318 17.53 6.77 -7.81
C PRO A 318 16.28 7.62 -8.02
N ALA A 319 16.32 8.48 -9.03
CA ALA A 319 15.24 9.40 -9.33
C ALA A 319 13.93 8.68 -9.69
N ASP A 320 13.96 7.47 -10.26
CA ASP A 320 12.79 6.67 -10.60
C ASP A 320 12.27 5.78 -9.47
N ALA A 321 12.98 5.72 -8.33
CA ALA A 321 12.51 4.97 -7.18
C ALA A 321 11.32 5.67 -6.51
N TYR A 322 10.47 4.91 -5.86
CA TYR A 322 9.43 5.43 -5.01
C TYR A 322 9.91 5.50 -3.56
N VAL A 323 9.75 6.66 -2.92
CA VAL A 323 10.07 6.85 -1.50
C VAL A 323 8.78 7.05 -0.71
N TYR A 324 8.61 6.29 0.35
CA TYR A 324 7.48 6.39 1.28
C TYR A 324 7.98 6.60 2.70
N LEU A 325 7.47 7.64 3.33
CA LEU A 325 7.77 7.96 4.70
C LEU A 325 6.50 8.06 5.50
N HIS A 326 6.45 7.38 6.64
CA HIS A 326 5.38 7.46 7.61
C HIS A 326 5.91 8.02 8.93
N ALA A 327 5.59 9.27 9.22
CA ALA A 327 6.02 9.93 10.43
C ALA A 327 4.90 9.90 11.49
N CYS A 328 5.20 9.29 12.64
CA CYS A 328 4.35 9.34 13.82
C CYS A 328 4.72 10.57 14.66
N ARG A 329 3.71 11.27 15.19
CA ARG A 329 3.95 12.46 16.01
C ARG A 329 4.20 12.08 17.47
N VAL A 330 5.36 12.45 17.99
CA VAL A 330 5.64 12.36 19.43
C VAL A 330 4.95 13.53 20.14
N ARG A 331 3.97 13.26 21.02
CA ARG A 331 3.38 14.30 21.89
C ARG A 331 4.44 14.85 22.85
N GLN A 332 5.06 15.98 22.49
CA GLN A 332 5.76 16.80 23.48
C GLN A 332 4.71 17.52 24.32
N HIS A 333 4.42 16.98 25.51
CA HIS A 333 3.59 17.69 26.49
C HIS A 333 4.33 18.96 26.92
N SER A 334 4.00 20.09 26.28
CA SER A 334 4.29 21.42 26.79
C SER A 334 3.72 21.53 28.20
N ARG A 335 4.59 21.58 29.22
CA ARG A 335 4.20 21.80 30.63
C ARG A 335 3.46 23.13 30.87
N ALA A 336 3.24 23.95 29.84
CA ALA A 336 2.85 25.35 29.95
C ALA A 336 1.52 25.71 29.27
N GLY A 337 0.68 24.75 28.85
CA GLY A 337 -0.65 25.06 28.28
C GLY A 337 -0.65 25.91 27.00
N MET A 338 0.52 26.17 26.41
CA MET A 338 0.69 26.68 25.06
C MET A 338 0.80 25.49 24.10
N GLY A 339 0.07 25.58 22.98
CA GLY A 339 -0.23 24.49 22.04
C GLY A 339 0.95 23.63 21.56
N VAL A 340 0.62 22.55 20.85
CA VAL A 340 1.59 21.55 20.39
C VAL A 340 2.48 22.15 19.30
N VAL A 341 3.70 22.57 19.65
CA VAL A 341 4.71 23.01 18.68
C VAL A 341 5.30 21.77 18.00
N VAL A 342 5.05 21.62 16.70
CA VAL A 342 5.76 20.64 15.85
C VAL A 342 7.04 21.28 15.36
N ASP A 343 8.19 20.70 15.71
CA ASP A 343 9.45 21.01 15.03
C ASP A 343 9.55 20.13 13.78
N ASP A 344 9.28 20.73 12.64
CA ASP A 344 9.26 20.11 11.31
C ASP A 344 10.40 20.64 10.41
N ARG A 345 11.28 21.48 10.96
CA ARG A 345 12.34 22.15 10.16
C ARG A 345 13.32 21.15 9.56
N LEU A 346 13.66 20.12 10.34
CA LEU A 346 14.58 19.06 9.90
C LEU A 346 13.99 18.28 8.72
N ILE A 347 12.73 17.82 8.84
CA ILE A 347 12.09 17.05 7.77
C ILE A 347 11.83 17.91 6.53
N CYS A 348 11.45 19.18 6.68
CA CYS A 348 11.30 20.10 5.55
C CYS A 348 12.62 20.25 4.78
N GLY A 349 13.74 20.44 5.49
CA GLY A 349 15.07 20.54 4.90
C GLY A 349 15.52 19.25 4.20
N ALA A 350 15.34 18.09 4.85
CA ALA A 350 15.70 16.79 4.30
C ALA A 350 14.91 16.45 3.04
N LEU A 351 13.60 16.74 3.02
CA LEU A 351 12.74 16.56 1.85
C LEU A 351 13.14 17.49 0.70
N ALA A 352 13.40 18.77 0.98
CA ALA A 352 13.86 19.72 -0.03
C ALA A 352 15.19 19.27 -0.67
N HIS A 353 16.17 18.91 0.17
CA HIS A 353 17.46 18.38 -0.28
C HIS A 353 17.30 17.08 -1.08
N HIS A 354 16.40 16.18 -0.67
CA HIS A 354 16.12 14.95 -1.39
C HIS A 354 15.51 15.20 -2.78
N LEU A 355 14.51 16.09 -2.87
CA LEU A 355 13.89 16.46 -4.15
C LEU A 355 14.86 17.20 -5.07
N ASP A 356 15.70 18.08 -4.54
CA ASP A 356 16.73 18.78 -5.31
C ASP A 356 17.76 17.81 -5.90
N ARG A 357 18.25 16.84 -5.11
CA ARG A 357 19.15 15.78 -5.58
C ARG A 357 18.51 14.99 -6.73
N ARG A 358 17.26 14.56 -6.56
CA ARG A 358 16.51 13.84 -7.60
C ARG A 358 16.33 14.65 -8.88
N ASN A 359 16.00 15.93 -8.75
CA ASN A 359 15.85 16.83 -9.89
C ASN A 359 17.18 17.02 -10.64
N GLN A 360 18.33 16.94 -9.96
CA GLN A 360 19.65 16.98 -10.57
C GLN A 360 19.97 15.66 -11.30
N ASP A 361 19.75 14.51 -10.67
CA ASP A 361 20.03 13.19 -11.27
C ASP A 361 19.18 12.94 -12.53
N ALA A 362 17.89 13.29 -12.49
CA ALA A 362 16.97 13.17 -13.62
C ALA A 362 17.40 13.96 -14.87
N ARG A 363 18.19 15.04 -14.70
CA ARG A 363 18.72 15.84 -15.82
C ARG A 363 19.94 15.20 -16.48
N VAL A 364 20.62 14.28 -15.80
CA VAL A 364 21.85 13.63 -16.28
C VAL A 364 21.54 12.38 -17.09
N ASP A 365 20.50 11.62 -16.71
CA ASP A 365 20.07 10.41 -17.44
C ASP A 365 19.11 10.75 -18.59
N PHE A 366 19.68 11.07 -19.76
CA PHE A 366 19.07 11.09 -21.10
C PHE A 366 17.53 11.27 -21.18
N GLY A 367 17.04 12.48 -20.94
CA GLY A 367 15.86 13.07 -21.60
C GLY A 367 14.48 12.39 -21.43
N LEU A 368 14.32 11.42 -20.53
CA LEU A 368 13.08 10.65 -20.36
C LEU A 368 12.41 10.79 -18.97
N GLN A 369 13.07 11.35 -17.97
CA GLN A 369 12.46 11.55 -16.65
C GLN A 369 11.83 12.92 -16.54
N THR A 370 10.50 12.94 -16.44
CA THR A 370 9.73 14.17 -16.25
C THR A 370 9.95 14.69 -14.83
N PRO A 371 10.27 15.98 -14.63
CA PRO A 371 10.27 16.59 -13.30
C PRO A 371 8.91 16.37 -12.64
N PHE A 372 8.88 16.39 -11.30
CA PHE A 372 7.64 16.37 -10.53
C PHE A 372 6.75 17.52 -10.98
N ARG A 373 5.56 17.21 -11.50
CA ARG A 373 4.60 18.21 -12.01
C ARG A 373 3.30 18.22 -11.22
N CYS A 374 3.06 17.20 -10.41
CA CYS A 374 1.85 17.04 -9.65
C CYS A 374 2.16 16.86 -8.16
N VAL A 375 1.47 17.63 -7.33
CA VAL A 375 1.47 17.48 -5.87
C VAL A 375 0.07 17.10 -5.43
N GLY A 376 -0.06 16.02 -4.66
CA GLY A 376 -1.28 15.66 -3.96
C GLY A 376 -1.14 15.98 -2.47
N ILE A 377 -2.15 16.61 -1.88
CA ILE A 377 -2.22 16.83 -0.43
C ILE A 377 -3.58 16.34 0.03
N ARG A 378 -3.61 15.40 0.97
CA ARG A 378 -4.85 14.80 1.48
C ARG A 378 -4.81 14.76 3.00
N ASP A 379 -5.93 15.01 3.64
CA ASP A 379 -6.10 14.70 5.05
C ASP A 379 -6.33 13.19 5.20
N LEU A 380 -5.92 12.62 6.34
CA LEU A 380 -6.10 11.20 6.59
C LEU A 380 -7.28 10.88 7.52
N HIS A 381 -8.06 11.89 7.92
CA HIS A 381 -8.97 11.84 9.07
C HIS A 381 -8.18 11.48 10.36
N PHE A 382 -8.66 11.88 11.54
CA PHE A 382 -7.96 11.71 12.83
C PHE A 382 -6.71 12.60 13.08
N GLY A 383 -6.45 13.62 12.25
CA GLY A 383 -5.42 14.63 12.56
C GLY A 383 -4.06 14.42 11.90
N GLY A 384 -4.00 13.56 10.88
CA GLY A 384 -2.85 13.38 10.00
C GLY A 384 -3.05 13.93 8.58
N PHE A 385 -1.98 13.97 7.78
CA PHE A 385 -2.08 14.27 6.34
C PHE A 385 -1.09 13.43 5.53
N ARG A 386 -1.35 13.36 4.23
CA ARG A 386 -0.50 12.75 3.21
C ARG A 386 -0.17 13.75 2.13
N MET A 387 1.12 13.89 1.82
CA MET A 387 1.62 14.69 0.71
C MET A 387 2.35 13.79 -0.29
N ASP A 388 1.86 13.75 -1.52
CA ASP A 388 2.37 12.94 -2.62
C ASP A 388 2.99 13.82 -3.71
N PHE A 389 4.11 13.37 -4.28
CA PHE A 389 4.80 14.03 -5.37
C PHE A 389 4.92 13.07 -6.56
N THR A 390 4.34 13.45 -7.70
CA THR A 390 4.24 12.58 -8.88
C THR A 390 4.54 13.32 -10.18
N SER A 391 4.86 12.55 -11.22
CA SER A 391 5.08 13.07 -12.58
C SER A 391 3.78 13.51 -13.28
N ARG A 392 2.65 12.89 -12.94
CA ARG A 392 1.33 13.20 -13.51
C ARG A 392 0.21 12.80 -12.57
N TYR A 393 -0.94 13.44 -12.72
CA TYR A 393 -2.19 13.00 -12.09
C TYR A 393 -2.86 11.89 -12.91
N ALA A 394 -3.42 10.89 -12.23
CA ALA A 394 -4.40 9.97 -12.81
C ALA A 394 -5.55 9.75 -11.84
N ASP A 395 -6.74 9.54 -12.41
CA ASP A 395 -7.98 9.40 -11.67
C ASP A 395 -8.05 8.17 -10.77
N THR A 396 -7.18 7.18 -11.00
CA THR A 396 -7.04 5.97 -10.19
C THR A 396 -6.14 6.15 -8.98
N TYR A 397 -5.78 7.41 -8.63
CA TYR A 397 -5.14 7.70 -7.34
C TYR A 397 -6.04 7.13 -6.24
N PRO A 398 -5.63 6.07 -5.52
CA PRO A 398 -6.55 5.39 -4.64
C PRO A 398 -6.91 6.35 -3.50
N SER A 399 -8.15 6.76 -3.51
CA SER A 399 -8.80 7.32 -2.34
C SER A 399 -8.88 6.18 -1.32
N VAL A 400 -7.90 6.08 -0.43
CA VAL A 400 -8.05 5.26 0.79
C VAL A 400 -9.06 6.02 1.63
N ARG A 401 -10.35 5.89 1.27
CA ARG A 401 -11.39 6.77 1.79
C ARG A 401 -11.80 6.43 3.21
N TYR A 402 -11.43 5.26 3.73
CA TYR A 402 -11.71 4.86 5.11
C TYR A 402 -10.73 3.74 5.52
N GLY A 403 -10.10 3.91 6.69
CA GLY A 403 -9.28 2.90 7.35
C GLY A 403 -7.78 3.16 7.24
N TRP A 404 -7.11 3.03 8.40
CA TRP A 404 -5.67 2.80 8.65
C TRP A 404 -4.81 2.52 7.41
N PRO A 405 -3.59 3.09 7.31
CA PRO A 405 -2.77 3.03 6.10
C PRO A 405 -2.77 1.61 5.56
N ALA A 406 -3.45 1.48 4.43
CA ALA A 406 -3.96 0.21 3.95
C ALA A 406 -2.85 -0.84 3.93
N ARG A 407 -3.09 -1.92 4.70
CA ARG A 407 -2.39 -3.23 4.69
C ARG A 407 -1.42 -3.35 3.52
N SER A 408 -0.14 -3.60 3.79
CA SER A 408 1.02 -3.47 2.87
C SER A 408 0.86 -3.96 1.41
N HIS A 409 -0.14 -4.79 1.08
CA HIS A 409 -0.61 -5.07 -0.29
C HIS A 409 -1.13 -3.89 -1.07
N ALA A 410 -1.96 -3.05 -0.46
CA ALA A 410 -2.50 -1.87 -1.12
C ALA A 410 -1.37 -0.96 -1.61
N PHE A 411 -0.20 -1.02 -0.96
CA PHE A 411 0.97 -0.22 -1.29
C PHE A 411 1.81 -0.77 -2.45
N VAL A 412 2.01 -2.09 -2.53
CA VAL A 412 2.67 -2.73 -3.69
C VAL A 412 1.75 -2.65 -4.90
N ASP A 413 0.45 -2.89 -4.72
CA ASP A 413 -0.56 -2.69 -5.76
C ASP A 413 -0.66 -1.21 -6.15
N LEU A 414 -0.55 -0.26 -5.21
CA LEU A 414 -0.43 1.16 -5.52
C LEU A 414 0.82 1.42 -6.36
N THR A 415 2.00 0.95 -5.94
CA THR A 415 3.25 1.20 -6.66
C THR A 415 3.19 0.61 -8.09
N ARG A 416 2.65 -0.60 -8.23
CA ARG A 416 2.45 -1.25 -9.53
C ARG A 416 1.37 -0.55 -10.35
N THR A 417 0.23 -0.21 -9.76
CA THR A 417 -0.86 0.53 -10.41
C THR A 417 -0.34 1.88 -10.89
N LEU A 418 0.48 2.55 -10.09
CA LEU A 418 1.09 3.80 -10.47
C LEU A 418 2.06 3.58 -11.64
N GLN A 419 2.98 2.62 -11.54
CA GLN A 419 3.91 2.26 -12.64
C GLN A 419 3.18 1.85 -13.94
N ASP A 420 2.15 1.01 -13.84
CA ASP A 420 1.32 0.52 -14.96
C ASP A 420 0.51 1.67 -15.58
N ASN A 421 0.03 2.60 -14.75
CA ASN A 421 -0.57 3.85 -15.19
C ASN A 421 0.47 4.92 -15.54
N GLY A 422 1.75 4.55 -15.76
CA GLY A 422 2.86 5.47 -16.09
C GLY A 422 2.99 6.67 -15.14
N MET A 423 2.45 6.57 -13.94
CA MET A 423 2.61 7.48 -12.83
C MET A 423 3.84 7.03 -12.06
N SER A 424 4.84 7.88 -12.01
CA SER A 424 5.97 7.65 -11.13
C SER A 424 5.68 8.44 -9.85
N PRO A 425 5.16 7.83 -8.77
CA PRO A 425 5.22 8.46 -7.47
C PRO A 425 6.69 8.46 -7.11
N LEU A 426 7.20 9.65 -6.94
CA LEU A 426 8.60 9.82 -6.67
C LEU A 426 8.79 9.91 -5.15
N LEU A 427 7.79 10.46 -4.44
CA LEU A 427 7.80 10.57 -2.98
C LEU A 427 6.37 10.63 -2.43
N SER A 428 6.12 9.94 -1.33
CA SER A 428 4.91 10.07 -0.51
C SER A 428 5.33 10.23 0.95
N PHE A 429 4.86 11.31 1.57
CA PHE A 429 5.10 11.61 2.97
C PHE A 429 3.77 11.62 3.71
N VAL A 430 3.69 10.81 4.76
CA VAL A 430 2.50 10.66 5.60
C VAL A 430 2.85 11.07 7.01
N ILE A 431 2.01 11.88 7.62
CA ILE A 431 2.01 12.13 9.05
C ILE A 431 0.68 11.60 9.60
N ASN A 432 0.74 10.76 10.64
CA ASN A 432 -0.44 10.34 11.38
C ASN A 432 -0.36 10.78 12.85
N ASP A 433 -1.50 11.19 13.42
CA ASP A 433 -1.65 11.55 14.83
C ASP A 433 -2.78 10.67 15.37
N GLU A 434 -2.48 9.60 16.12
CA GLU A 434 -3.48 8.60 16.55
C GLU A 434 -4.36 9.08 17.72
N SER A 435 -4.71 10.36 17.77
CA SER A 435 -5.35 10.99 18.92
C SER A 435 -6.82 11.34 18.67
N ASP A 436 -7.72 10.40 18.99
CA ASP A 436 -9.17 10.64 18.96
C ASP A 436 -9.65 11.80 19.87
N ASP A 437 -8.88 12.16 20.91
CA ASP A 437 -9.36 13.06 21.97
C ASP A 437 -9.30 14.57 21.66
N LEU A 438 -8.69 15.02 20.55
CA LEU A 438 -8.32 16.44 20.36
C LEU A 438 -8.33 16.94 18.90
N ALA A 439 -9.18 16.37 18.04
CA ALA A 439 -9.25 16.69 16.60
C ALA A 439 -9.26 18.21 16.28
N ASP A 440 -9.99 19.03 17.06
CA ASP A 440 -10.12 20.48 16.81
C ASP A 440 -8.84 21.29 17.09
N LEU A 441 -7.98 20.86 18.01
CA LEU A 441 -6.72 21.56 18.34
C LEU A 441 -5.55 21.11 17.45
N ILE A 442 -5.70 19.96 16.79
CA ILE A 442 -4.69 19.32 15.95
C ILE A 442 -4.73 19.87 14.51
N GLY A 443 -5.90 20.26 14.02
CA GLY A 443 -6.07 20.88 12.69
C GLY A 443 -5.16 22.09 12.45
N ASP A 444 -5.12 23.04 13.40
CA ASP A 444 -4.28 24.25 13.29
C ASP A 444 -2.77 23.93 13.22
N ALA A 445 -2.33 22.86 13.88
CA ALA A 445 -0.93 22.46 13.86
C ALA A 445 -0.53 21.78 12.55
N MET A 446 -1.44 21.02 11.92
CA MET A 446 -1.23 20.40 10.62
C MET A 446 -1.18 21.43 9.49
N GLU A 447 -1.99 22.49 9.58
CA GLU A 447 -1.94 23.63 8.65
C GLU A 447 -0.53 24.20 8.53
N LEU A 448 0.09 24.48 9.68
CA LEU A 448 1.41 25.09 9.74
C LEU A 448 2.49 24.18 9.15
N VAL A 449 2.38 22.86 9.32
CA VAL A 449 3.32 21.90 8.74
C VAL A 449 3.19 21.89 7.22
N VAL A 450 1.96 21.82 6.68
CA VAL A 450 1.74 21.84 5.23
C VAL A 450 2.19 23.17 4.61
N LEU A 451 1.91 24.29 5.26
CA LEU A 451 2.40 25.62 4.85
C LEU A 451 3.92 25.67 4.77
N ARG A 452 4.61 25.18 5.81
CA ARG A 452 6.08 25.16 5.85
C ARG A 452 6.68 24.21 4.82
N LEU A 453 6.05 23.05 4.57
CA LEU A 453 6.44 22.16 3.48
C LEU A 453 6.26 22.85 2.13
N CYS A 454 5.11 23.48 1.86
CA CYS A 454 4.88 24.20 0.61
C CYS A 454 5.89 25.34 0.38
N ALA A 455 6.34 25.98 1.45
CA ALA A 455 7.34 27.05 1.40
C ALA A 455 8.79 26.54 1.28
N ALA A 456 9.10 25.36 1.83
CA ALA A 456 10.45 24.82 1.86
C ALA A 456 10.81 24.00 0.60
N LEU A 457 9.82 23.41 -0.05
CA LEU A 457 10.04 22.47 -1.15
C LEU A 457 10.16 23.17 -2.52
N PRO A 458 10.90 22.60 -3.48
CA PRO A 458 11.11 23.19 -4.80
C PRO A 458 9.89 22.99 -5.72
N LEU A 459 8.80 23.71 -5.49
CA LEU A 459 7.49 23.49 -6.13
C LEU A 459 7.20 24.38 -7.36
N LEU A 460 8.17 25.17 -7.83
CA LEU A 460 7.94 26.16 -8.90
C LEU A 460 7.45 25.54 -10.23
N ASP A 461 7.92 24.34 -10.55
CA ASP A 461 7.58 23.60 -11.78
C ASP A 461 6.29 22.75 -11.67
N VAL A 462 5.63 22.77 -10.51
CA VAL A 462 4.37 22.06 -10.27
C VAL A 462 3.23 22.75 -11.00
N ASN A 463 2.58 22.01 -11.90
CA ASN A 463 1.46 22.52 -12.70
C ASN A 463 0.10 21.94 -12.29
N THR A 464 0.08 20.91 -11.45
CA THR A 464 -1.13 20.23 -10.99
C THR A 464 -1.13 20.08 -9.47
N LEU A 465 -2.17 20.55 -8.82
CA LEU A 465 -2.42 20.33 -7.40
C LEU A 465 -3.67 19.46 -7.23
N VAL A 466 -3.56 18.40 -6.44
CA VAL A 466 -4.68 17.53 -6.05
C VAL A 466 -4.88 17.72 -4.56
N THR A 467 -6.11 18.03 -4.15
CA THR A 467 -6.44 18.26 -2.76
C THR A 467 -7.81 17.68 -2.42
N ASP A 468 -8.09 17.45 -1.14
CA ASP A 468 -9.43 17.14 -0.65
C ASP A 468 -10.08 18.33 0.08
N ASP A 469 -11.30 18.14 0.55
CA ASP A 469 -12.11 19.13 1.26
C ASP A 469 -11.67 19.40 2.70
N THR A 470 -10.85 18.54 3.27
CA THR A 470 -10.31 18.70 4.62
C THR A 470 -9.14 19.70 4.67
N MET A 471 -8.34 19.78 3.60
CA MET A 471 -7.31 20.83 3.38
C MET A 471 -7.86 22.26 3.23
N LEU A 472 -9.18 22.44 3.21
CA LEU A 472 -9.84 23.70 2.90
C LEU A 472 -10.59 24.30 4.11
N TYR A 473 -10.43 23.71 5.31
CA TYR A 473 -10.65 24.41 6.59
C TYR A 473 -9.55 25.46 6.87
N LEU A 474 -8.44 25.36 6.15
CA LEU A 474 -7.25 26.19 6.26
C LEU A 474 -7.55 27.62 5.76
N GLN A 475 -7.08 28.62 6.49
CA GLN A 475 -7.43 30.03 6.25
C GLN A 475 -6.82 30.56 4.93
N ASP A 476 -7.11 31.81 4.56
CA ASP A 476 -6.68 32.45 3.30
C ASP A 476 -5.14 32.35 3.03
N ASP A 477 -4.33 32.07 4.06
CA ASP A 477 -2.87 32.00 4.00
C ASP A 477 -2.30 30.78 3.25
N LEU A 478 -3.00 29.65 3.21
CA LEU A 478 -2.56 28.46 2.46
C LEU A 478 -2.47 28.72 0.96
N TRP A 479 -3.53 29.25 0.39
CA TRP A 479 -3.60 29.50 -1.04
C TRP A 479 -2.64 30.61 -1.49
N ASN A 480 -2.33 31.56 -0.61
CA ASN A 480 -1.26 32.53 -0.84
C ASN A 480 0.11 31.86 -0.90
N THR A 481 0.37 30.94 0.03
CA THR A 481 1.60 30.16 0.06
C THR A 481 1.72 29.28 -1.18
N ILE A 482 0.65 28.56 -1.54
CA ILE A 482 0.58 27.76 -2.77
C ILE A 482 0.82 28.63 -4.00
N SER A 483 0.11 29.76 -4.13
CA SER A 483 0.25 30.65 -5.30
C SER A 483 1.63 31.31 -5.37
N SER A 484 2.33 31.51 -4.25
CA SER A 484 3.66 32.09 -4.23
C SER A 484 4.76 31.06 -4.53
N ASN A 485 4.54 29.78 -4.19
CA ASN A 485 5.53 28.72 -4.34
C ASN A 485 5.31 27.84 -5.59
N MET A 486 4.08 27.77 -6.12
CA MET A 486 3.73 27.01 -7.34
C MET A 486 3.42 27.95 -8.51
N GLY A 487 4.46 28.63 -9.03
CA GLY A 487 4.30 29.68 -10.06
C GLY A 487 3.77 29.19 -11.41
N THR A 488 3.80 27.88 -11.68
CA THR A 488 3.31 27.26 -12.94
C THR A 488 2.02 26.47 -12.76
N LEU A 489 1.31 26.65 -11.64
CA LEU A 489 0.08 25.92 -11.34
C LEU A 489 -1.03 26.27 -12.34
N GLU A 490 -1.44 25.28 -13.14
CA GLU A 490 -2.46 25.42 -14.20
C GLU A 490 -3.69 24.57 -13.92
N THR A 491 -3.57 23.50 -13.15
CA THR A 491 -4.62 22.53 -12.86
C THR A 491 -4.82 22.35 -11.36
N VAL A 492 -6.06 22.43 -10.90
CA VAL A 492 -6.43 22.06 -9.52
C VAL A 492 -7.52 21.00 -9.58
N VAL A 493 -7.30 19.89 -8.87
CA VAL A 493 -8.26 18.80 -8.69
C VAL A 493 -8.66 18.74 -7.23
N MET A 494 -9.95 18.83 -6.95
CA MET A 494 -10.51 18.76 -5.61
C MET A 494 -11.37 17.51 -5.45
N GLU A 495 -11.14 16.74 -4.39
CA GLU A 495 -12.00 15.64 -3.95
C GLU A 495 -12.85 16.12 -2.77
N ALA A 496 -14.15 16.35 -3.00
CA ALA A 496 -15.07 16.90 -2.01
C ALA A 496 -15.91 15.80 -1.37
N SER A 497 -16.00 15.80 -0.03
CA SER A 497 -16.85 14.90 0.76
C SER A 497 -18.05 15.63 1.37
N ARG A 498 -18.91 14.89 2.11
CA ARG A 498 -20.20 15.33 2.67
C ARG A 498 -20.17 16.58 3.54
N THR A 499 -19.02 16.98 4.08
CA THR A 499 -18.87 18.10 5.05
C THR A 499 -18.37 19.41 4.44
N SER A 500 -18.27 19.51 3.10
CA SER A 500 -17.43 20.49 2.37
C SER A 500 -18.07 21.80 1.86
N VAL A 501 -19.28 22.17 2.28
CA VAL A 501 -19.96 23.36 1.71
C VAL A 501 -19.21 24.66 1.99
N ASN A 502 -18.80 24.91 3.24
CA ASN A 502 -18.12 26.16 3.62
C ASN A 502 -16.71 26.26 3.03
N THR A 503 -16.09 25.11 2.94
CA THR A 503 -14.78 24.80 2.39
C THR A 503 -14.70 25.14 0.90
N LEU A 504 -15.60 24.59 0.07
CA LEU A 504 -15.72 24.97 -1.35
C LEU A 504 -16.10 26.45 -1.52
N ARG A 505 -16.93 26.99 -0.62
CA ARG A 505 -17.28 28.42 -0.60
C ARG A 505 -16.05 29.30 -0.37
N GLY A 506 -15.16 28.92 0.54
CA GLY A 506 -13.88 29.59 0.78
C GLY A 506 -13.02 29.58 -0.47
N PHE A 507 -12.82 28.41 -1.06
CA PHE A 507 -12.08 28.26 -2.33
C PHE A 507 -12.65 29.12 -3.47
N PHE A 508 -13.96 29.06 -3.72
CA PHE A 508 -14.59 29.83 -4.81
C PHE A 508 -14.44 31.34 -4.61
N ARG A 509 -14.45 31.84 -3.37
CA ARG A 509 -14.20 33.27 -3.10
C ARG A 509 -12.85 33.72 -3.61
N GLN A 510 -11.86 32.84 -3.55
CA GLN A 510 -10.50 33.16 -3.94
C GLN A 510 -10.30 33.21 -5.45
N LEU A 511 -11.02 32.40 -6.24
CA LEU A 511 -10.90 32.30 -7.72
C LEU A 511 -10.75 33.64 -8.46
N SER A 512 -11.36 34.71 -7.94
CA SER A 512 -11.13 36.08 -8.40
C SER A 512 -11.15 37.08 -7.24
N PRO A 513 -10.28 38.11 -7.25
CA PRO A 513 -10.26 39.14 -6.22
C PRO A 513 -11.61 39.87 -6.19
N SER A 514 -12.26 39.91 -5.03
CA SER A 514 -13.49 40.67 -4.85
C SER A 514 -13.19 42.16 -5.08
N ARG A 515 -13.82 42.80 -6.08
CA ARG A 515 -13.89 44.26 -6.09
C ARG A 515 -14.73 44.65 -4.87
N MET A 516 -14.13 45.34 -3.91
CA MET A 516 -14.85 46.00 -2.82
C MET A 516 -15.88 46.97 -3.44
N LEU A 517 -17.09 46.50 -3.67
CA LEU A 517 -18.26 47.34 -3.92
C LEU A 517 -18.68 47.85 -2.54
N GLY A 518 -18.52 49.15 -2.33
CA GLY A 518 -18.55 49.76 -1.01
C GLY A 518 -19.86 49.54 -0.26
N SER A 519 -19.76 48.97 0.94
CA SER A 519 -20.53 49.40 2.12
C SER A 519 -20.07 48.78 3.45
N ASP A 520 -19.27 47.70 3.47
CA ASP A 520 -18.78 47.12 4.73
C ASP A 520 -17.40 47.64 5.14
N ARG A 521 -17.41 48.68 5.98
CA ARG A 521 -16.22 49.35 6.55
C ARG A 521 -15.64 48.66 7.80
N LEU A 522 -15.81 47.35 7.97
CA LEU A 522 -15.29 46.63 9.15
C LEU A 522 -14.38 45.44 8.84
N ALA A 523 -14.00 45.20 7.58
CA ALA A 523 -12.91 44.27 7.26
C ALA A 523 -11.59 45.05 7.24
N MET A 524 -10.77 44.83 8.27
CA MET A 524 -9.39 45.32 8.38
C MET A 524 -8.55 44.94 7.15
N ASP A 525 -7.58 45.80 6.84
CA ASP A 525 -6.61 45.68 5.75
C ASP A 525 -6.07 44.25 5.55
N HIS A 526 -6.60 43.52 4.58
CA HIS A 526 -5.91 42.36 3.99
C HIS A 526 -5.58 42.65 2.52
N PRO A 527 -4.31 42.49 2.10
CA PRO A 527 -3.89 42.80 0.74
C PRO A 527 -4.69 41.95 -0.24
N SER A 528 -5.09 42.57 -1.35
CA SER A 528 -5.90 41.98 -2.43
C SER A 528 -5.38 40.60 -2.85
N PHE A 529 -6.05 39.56 -2.37
CA PHE A 529 -5.76 38.16 -2.66
C PHE A 529 -5.94 37.86 -4.16
N GLN A 530 -4.90 37.36 -4.81
CA GLN A 530 -4.96 36.86 -6.18
C GLN A 530 -4.74 35.35 -6.17
N PHE A 531 -5.83 34.59 -6.18
CA PHE A 531 -5.74 33.16 -6.38
C PHE A 531 -5.23 32.84 -7.78
N ILE A 532 -4.13 32.08 -7.81
CA ILE A 532 -3.46 31.43 -8.95
C ILE A 532 -3.90 32.01 -10.30
N PRO A 533 -3.30 33.13 -10.73
CA PRO A 533 -3.70 33.80 -11.96
C PRO A 533 -3.51 32.91 -13.21
N SER A 534 -2.64 31.89 -13.13
CA SER A 534 -2.34 30.91 -14.17
C SER A 534 -3.33 29.74 -14.27
N LEU A 535 -4.32 29.63 -13.37
CA LEU A 535 -5.27 28.51 -13.38
C LEU A 535 -6.04 28.44 -14.71
N LYS A 536 -5.99 27.29 -15.37
CA LYS A 536 -6.66 26.97 -16.64
C LYS A 536 -7.67 25.83 -16.50
N HIS A 537 -7.39 24.86 -15.63
CA HIS A 537 -8.16 23.63 -15.48
C HIS A 537 -8.60 23.46 -14.04
N LEU A 538 -9.89 23.19 -13.83
CA LEU A 538 -10.46 22.92 -12.51
C LEU A 538 -11.28 21.63 -12.58
N GLU A 539 -10.96 20.68 -11.71
CA GLU A 539 -11.76 19.46 -11.52
C GLU A 539 -12.28 19.41 -10.08
N ILE A 540 -13.59 19.19 -9.92
CA ILE A 540 -14.23 19.00 -8.61
C ILE A 540 -14.93 17.65 -8.65
N LYS A 541 -14.37 16.70 -7.91
CA LYS A 541 -14.93 15.38 -7.64
C LYS A 541 -15.82 15.47 -6.42
N ASP A 542 -17.07 15.83 -6.66
CA ASP A 542 -18.17 15.83 -5.72
C ASP A 542 -18.99 14.53 -5.89
N ASP A 543 -18.87 13.61 -4.94
CA ASP A 543 -19.59 12.32 -4.99
C ASP A 543 -21.01 12.39 -4.40
N ASP A 544 -21.35 13.50 -3.74
CA ASP A 544 -22.61 13.64 -3.00
C ASP A 544 -23.50 14.78 -3.56
N ALA A 545 -23.16 15.32 -4.73
CA ALA A 545 -23.87 16.41 -5.41
C ALA A 545 -24.00 17.69 -4.56
N VAL A 546 -23.00 18.02 -3.74
CA VAL A 546 -22.87 19.29 -2.98
C VAL A 546 -23.03 20.52 -3.88
N LEU A 547 -22.58 20.46 -5.14
CA LEU A 547 -22.77 21.52 -6.14
C LEU A 547 -24.23 21.76 -6.57
N SER A 548 -25.17 20.90 -6.15
CA SER A 548 -26.61 21.14 -6.31
C SER A 548 -27.15 22.26 -5.42
N GLU A 549 -26.39 22.69 -4.39
CA GLU A 549 -26.78 23.82 -3.55
C GLU A 549 -26.73 25.13 -4.37
N ALA A 550 -27.89 25.76 -4.59
CA ALA A 550 -28.02 26.96 -5.41
C ALA A 550 -27.09 28.11 -4.99
N SER A 551 -26.78 28.23 -3.70
CA SER A 551 -25.89 29.28 -3.17
C SER A 551 -24.43 29.09 -3.60
N LEU A 552 -23.95 27.84 -3.60
CA LEU A 552 -22.60 27.47 -4.00
C LEU A 552 -22.44 27.57 -5.51
N PHE A 553 -23.43 27.06 -6.26
CA PHE A 553 -23.44 27.16 -7.72
C PHE A 553 -23.42 28.62 -8.18
N ALA A 554 -24.27 29.47 -7.59
CA ALA A 554 -24.31 30.89 -7.92
C ALA A 554 -22.97 31.60 -7.63
N LEU A 555 -22.29 31.25 -6.53
CA LEU A 555 -20.97 31.77 -6.21
C LEU A 555 -19.92 31.34 -7.23
N LEU A 556 -19.90 30.05 -7.59
CA LEU A 556 -18.99 29.52 -8.61
C LEU A 556 -19.19 30.25 -9.95
N ALA A 557 -20.42 30.32 -10.45
CA ALA A 557 -20.74 30.99 -11.70
C ALA A 557 -20.32 32.47 -11.69
N ALA A 558 -20.62 33.20 -10.60
CA ALA A 558 -20.24 34.60 -10.46
C ALA A 558 -18.71 34.81 -10.50
N LYS A 559 -17.95 33.90 -9.87
CA LYS A 559 -16.49 33.98 -9.80
C LYS A 559 -15.82 33.57 -11.13
N LEU A 560 -16.35 32.57 -11.82
CA LEU A 560 -15.92 32.20 -13.18
C LEU A 560 -16.16 33.34 -14.18
N ARG A 561 -17.34 33.96 -14.13
CA ARG A 561 -17.63 35.16 -14.92
C ARG A 561 -16.62 36.27 -14.67
N GLN A 562 -16.33 36.56 -13.40
CA GLN A 562 -15.36 37.60 -13.05
C GLN A 562 -13.95 37.28 -13.58
N ARG A 563 -13.52 36.01 -13.55
CA ARG A 563 -12.24 35.59 -14.16
C ARG A 563 -12.25 35.80 -15.66
N GLN A 564 -13.33 35.44 -16.35
CA GLN A 564 -13.45 35.63 -17.81
C GLN A 564 -13.37 37.12 -18.18
N GLU A 565 -14.09 37.99 -17.45
CA GLU A 565 -14.04 39.45 -17.64
C GLU A 565 -12.62 40.03 -17.39
N GLN A 566 -11.82 39.39 -16.55
CA GLN A 566 -10.42 39.76 -16.28
C GLN A 566 -9.41 39.17 -17.29
N GLY A 567 -9.88 38.45 -18.31
CA GLY A 567 -9.02 37.77 -19.29
C GLY A 567 -8.30 36.54 -18.74
N LYS A 568 -8.79 35.98 -17.62
CA LYS A 568 -8.23 34.80 -16.92
C LYS A 568 -9.23 33.63 -16.88
N GLY A 569 -10.05 33.49 -17.93
CA GLY A 569 -11.06 32.43 -18.04
C GLY A 569 -10.45 31.03 -17.95
N LEU A 570 -11.23 30.06 -17.46
CA LEU A 570 -10.83 28.66 -17.43
C LEU A 570 -11.00 28.03 -18.83
N GLN A 571 -10.06 27.18 -19.21
CA GLN A 571 -10.13 26.38 -20.43
C GLN A 571 -10.97 25.13 -20.22
N SER A 572 -10.90 24.50 -19.03
CA SER A 572 -11.74 23.36 -18.72
C SER A 572 -12.24 23.34 -17.28
N LEU A 573 -13.49 22.94 -17.11
CA LEU A 573 -14.14 22.67 -15.83
C LEU A 573 -14.74 21.27 -15.87
N LYS A 574 -14.33 20.42 -14.93
CA LYS A 574 -14.83 19.04 -14.82
C LYS A 574 -15.48 18.84 -13.47
N LEU A 575 -16.72 18.38 -13.46
CA LEU A 575 -17.52 18.23 -12.26
C LEU A 575 -18.06 16.80 -12.20
N SER A 576 -18.04 16.17 -11.03
CA SER A 576 -18.89 14.99 -10.77
C SER A 576 -20.16 15.42 -10.03
N GLY A 577 -21.26 14.73 -10.27
CA GLY A 577 -22.57 15.06 -9.72
C GLY A 577 -23.61 15.46 -10.78
N SER A 578 -24.87 15.61 -10.36
CA SER A 578 -25.99 15.96 -11.24
C SER A 578 -26.19 17.48 -11.29
N LEU A 579 -25.82 18.11 -12.40
CA LEU A 579 -26.23 19.48 -12.74
C LEU A 579 -27.48 19.45 -13.64
N THR A 580 -28.32 20.48 -13.55
CA THR A 580 -29.40 20.67 -14.54
C THR A 580 -28.84 21.19 -15.87
N ASP A 581 -29.56 20.99 -16.97
CA ASP A 581 -29.19 21.54 -18.28
C ASP A 581 -29.02 23.07 -18.24
N GLU A 582 -29.87 23.77 -17.47
CA GLU A 582 -29.77 25.23 -17.27
C GLU A 582 -28.48 25.64 -16.55
N GLN A 583 -28.03 24.85 -15.56
CA GLN A 583 -26.78 25.10 -14.85
C GLN A 583 -25.57 24.85 -15.76
N LEU A 584 -25.62 23.81 -16.60
CA LEU A 584 -24.57 23.52 -17.57
C LEU A 584 -24.46 24.63 -18.64
N ASP A 585 -25.60 25.09 -19.16
CA ASP A 585 -25.68 26.21 -20.10
C ASP A 585 -25.15 27.52 -19.49
N GLU A 586 -25.33 27.74 -18.19
CA GLU A 586 -24.76 28.92 -17.51
C GLU A 586 -23.24 28.82 -17.40
N LEU A 587 -22.68 27.66 -17.03
CA LEU A 587 -21.23 27.49 -16.88
C LEU A 587 -20.48 27.58 -18.22
N THR A 588 -21.05 27.03 -19.30
CA THR A 588 -20.45 27.05 -20.65
C THR A 588 -20.32 28.46 -21.25
N LYS A 589 -21.00 29.47 -20.69
CA LYS A 589 -20.80 30.89 -21.07
C LYS A 589 -19.44 31.41 -20.63
N TYR A 590 -18.88 30.88 -19.54
CA TYR A 590 -17.69 31.41 -18.88
C TYR A 590 -16.46 30.50 -18.98
N VAL A 591 -16.63 29.25 -19.44
CA VAL A 591 -15.58 28.23 -19.55
C VAL A 591 -15.65 27.55 -20.92
N ASP A 592 -14.50 27.36 -21.58
CA ASP A 592 -14.44 26.83 -22.94
C ASP A 592 -14.93 25.37 -23.05
N GLN A 593 -14.60 24.53 -22.06
CA GLN A 593 -15.00 23.12 -22.01
C GLN A 593 -15.55 22.76 -20.64
N VAL A 594 -16.81 22.34 -20.57
CA VAL A 594 -17.43 21.83 -19.34
C VAL A 594 -17.72 20.33 -19.52
N GLN A 595 -17.19 19.50 -18.62
CA GLN A 595 -17.42 18.05 -18.61
C GLN A 595 -18.11 17.63 -17.31
N ILE A 596 -19.16 16.81 -17.43
CA ILE A 596 -19.82 16.19 -16.29
C ILE A 596 -19.51 14.70 -16.30
N ARG A 597 -18.96 14.18 -15.20
CA ARG A 597 -18.83 12.74 -14.99
C ARG A 597 -20.15 12.20 -14.42
N SER A 598 -20.83 11.35 -15.17
CA SER A 598 -21.87 10.48 -14.62
C SER A 598 -21.20 9.42 -13.74
N HIS A 599 -21.72 9.22 -12.52
CA HIS A 599 -21.31 8.13 -11.64
C HIS A 599 -21.39 6.76 -12.29
#